data_AF-A0AAV1KG82-F1
#
_entry.id   AF-A0AAV1KG82-F1
#
_cell.length_a   1.000
_cell.length_b   1.000
_cell.length_c   1.000
_cell.angle_alpha   90.00
_cell.angle_beta   90.00
_cell.angle_gamma   90.00
#
_symmetry.space_group_name_H-M   'P 1'
#
loop_
_entity.id
_entity.type
_entity.pdbx_description
1 polymer ?
#
loop_
_entity_poly.entity_id
_entity_poly.type
_entity_poly.pdbx_seq_one_letter_code
_entity_poly.pdbx_strand_id
1 'polypeptide(L)'
;MIWVQVKGHVARHNTTPPFTANKMFLLNNACEHVTPNDWKKVVNKTRRIFTEDWQRDVRFDYLCDQELIINLEDCSSDSDSDDDDCYLHPCVNKFIIAIFFISPK
;
A
#
# COMPACT_ATOMS: atom_id res chain seq x y z
N MET A 1 -2.36 -9.19 4.33
CA MET A 1 -1.02 -9.80 4.44
C MET A 1 -1.10 -11.00 5.36
N ILE A 2 -0.43 -12.11 5.02
CA ILE A 2 -0.39 -13.31 5.88
C ILE A 2 0.37 -13.05 7.17
N TRP A 3 1.47 -12.28 7.12
CA TRP A 3 2.28 -11.97 8.30
C TRP A 3 1.50 -11.28 9.43
N VAL A 4 0.51 -10.45 9.09
CA VAL A 4 -0.38 -9.82 10.09
C VAL A 4 -1.21 -10.88 10.82
N GLN A 5 -1.67 -11.91 10.11
CA GLN A 5 -2.45 -13.01 10.70
C GLN A 5 -1.58 -13.87 11.60
N VAL A 6 -0.38 -14.24 11.14
CA VAL A 6 0.62 -15.02 11.90
C VAL A 6 0.97 -14.30 13.20
N LYS A 7 1.35 -13.01 13.14
CA LYS A 7 1.64 -12.22 14.34
C LYS A 7 0.45 -12.10 15.28
N GLY A 8 -0.75 -11.89 14.73
CA GLY A 8 -1.99 -11.83 15.53
C GLY A 8 -2.27 -13.15 16.24
N HIS A 9 -2.00 -14.28 15.59
CA HIS A 9 -2.15 -15.61 16.20
C HIS A 9 -1.15 -15.79 17.34
N VAL A 10 0.13 -15.52 17.12
CA VAL A 10 1.17 -15.63 18.16
C VAL A 10 0.84 -14.74 19.36
N ALA A 11 0.43 -13.49 19.13
CA ALA A 11 0.07 -12.56 20.20
C ALA A 11 -1.09 -13.07 21.07
N ARG A 12 -2.13 -13.67 20.47
CA ARG A 12 -3.26 -14.23 21.21
C ARG A 12 -2.92 -15.47 22.04
N HIS A 13 -1.92 -16.24 21.61
CA HIS A 13 -1.51 -17.48 22.29
C HIS A 13 -0.28 -17.29 23.20
N ASN A 14 0.33 -16.11 23.20
CA ASN A 14 1.37 -15.75 24.14
C ASN A 14 0.74 -15.26 25.46
N THR A 15 0.08 -16.16 26.20
CA THR A 15 -0.69 -15.84 27.42
C THR A 15 0.06 -16.13 28.72
N THR A 16 1.20 -16.82 28.65
CA THR A 16 2.01 -17.21 29.83
C THR A 16 3.38 -16.52 29.86
N PRO A 17 3.81 -16.01 31.04
CA PRO A 17 5.16 -15.50 31.23
C PRO A 17 6.22 -16.60 31.06
N PRO A 18 7.41 -16.28 30.55
CA PRO A 18 7.80 -14.98 30.00
C PRO A 18 7.14 -14.73 28.63
N PHE A 19 6.61 -13.52 28.45
CA PHE A 19 6.03 -13.07 27.18
C PHE A 19 7.16 -12.73 26.20
N THR A 20 7.71 -13.76 25.56
CA THR A 20 8.83 -13.60 24.62
C THR A 20 8.36 -13.68 23.18
N ALA A 21 8.87 -12.82 22.32
CA ALA A 21 8.60 -12.84 20.88
C ALA A 21 9.16 -14.10 20.17
N ASN A 22 10.21 -14.71 20.75
CA ASN A 22 10.89 -15.91 20.25
C ASN A 22 10.29 -17.23 20.76
N LYS A 23 8.96 -17.30 20.93
CA LYS A 23 8.31 -18.61 21.12
C LYS A 23 8.20 -19.31 19.76
N MET A 24 9.30 -19.89 19.31
CA MET A 24 9.41 -20.54 17.99
C MET A 24 8.34 -21.61 17.77
N PHE A 25 7.94 -22.31 18.83
CA PHE A 25 6.79 -23.22 18.80
C PHE A 25 5.47 -22.51 18.41
N LEU A 26 5.17 -21.34 19.00
CA LEU A 26 3.97 -20.57 18.65
C LEU A 26 4.02 -20.02 17.23
N LEU A 27 5.22 -19.65 16.75
CA LEU A 27 5.39 -19.19 15.38
C LEU A 27 5.16 -20.33 14.38
N ASN A 28 5.73 -21.51 14.61
CA ASN A 28 5.51 -22.69 13.78
C ASN A 28 4.02 -23.06 13.75
N ASN A 29 3.39 -23.10 14.93
CA ASN A 29 1.96 -23.37 15.05
C ASN A 29 1.11 -22.33 14.30
N ALA A 30 1.43 -21.04 14.42
CA ALA A 30 0.74 -19.97 13.71
C ALA A 30 0.89 -20.09 12.19
N CYS A 31 2.05 -20.53 11.68
CA CYS A 31 2.29 -20.79 10.27
C CYS A 31 1.46 -21.98 9.77
N GLU A 32 1.38 -23.06 10.55
CA GLU A 32 0.56 -24.25 10.23
C GLU A 32 -0.94 -23.93 10.19
N HIS A 33 -1.40 -22.96 10.98
CA HIS A 33 -2.79 -22.51 10.98
C HIS A 33 -3.18 -21.65 9.78
N VAL A 34 -2.22 -21.22 8.94
CA VAL A 34 -2.53 -20.44 7.73
C VAL A 34 -3.14 -21.36 6.68
N THR A 35 -4.40 -21.12 6.33
CA THR A 35 -5.11 -21.97 5.38
C THR A 35 -4.98 -21.47 3.94
N PRO A 36 -5.21 -22.33 2.92
CA PRO A 36 -5.31 -21.88 1.53
C PRO A 36 -6.37 -20.80 1.30
N ASN A 37 -7.43 -20.78 2.11
CA ASN A 37 -8.47 -19.75 2.04
C ASN A 37 -7.95 -18.38 2.51
N ASP A 38 -7.06 -18.35 3.50
CA ASP A 38 -6.44 -17.11 3.98
C ASP A 38 -5.53 -16.50 2.91
N TRP A 39 -4.81 -17.35 2.18
CA TRP A 39 -4.06 -16.93 0.98
C TRP A 39 -4.98 -16.36 -0.08
N LYS A 40 -6.07 -17.07 -0.42
CA LYS A 40 -7.06 -16.60 -1.40
C LYS A 40 -7.64 -15.24 -1.01
N LYS A 41 -7.99 -15.04 0.26
CA LYS A 41 -8.48 -13.75 0.77
C LYS A 41 -7.44 -12.64 0.62
N VAL A 42 -6.18 -12.90 0.96
CA VAL A 42 -5.11 -11.90 0.83
C VAL A 42 -4.87 -11.55 -0.63
N VAL A 43 -4.77 -12.53 -1.52
CA VAL A 43 -4.59 -12.29 -2.97
C VAL A 43 -5.77 -11.51 -3.54
N ASN A 44 -7.01 -11.90 -3.22
CA ASN A 44 -8.20 -11.18 -3.69
C ASN A 44 -8.24 -9.74 -3.17
N LYS A 45 -7.89 -9.51 -1.90
CA LYS A 45 -7.82 -8.17 -1.33
C LYS A 45 -6.75 -7.33 -2.03
N THR A 46 -5.56 -7.87 -2.27
CA THR A 46 -4.49 -7.17 -2.98
C THR A 46 -4.90 -6.81 -4.41
N ARG A 47 -5.50 -7.76 -5.14
CA ARG A 47 -6.02 -7.51 -6.48
C ARG A 47 -7.06 -6.40 -6.50
N ARG A 48 -8.00 -6.41 -5.53
CA ARG A 48 -9.01 -5.35 -5.41
C ARG A 48 -8.37 -3.99 -5.19
N ILE A 49 -7.43 -3.89 -4.25
CA ILE A 49 -6.71 -2.63 -3.97
C ILE A 49 -6.01 -2.13 -5.23
N PHE A 50 -5.31 -3.02 -5.94
CA PHE A 50 -4.63 -2.67 -7.19
C PHE A 50 -5.60 -2.14 -8.25
N THR A 51 -6.74 -2.80 -8.46
CA THR A 51 -7.75 -2.32 -9.42
C THR A 51 -8.37 -0.99 -9.00
N GLU A 52 -8.65 -0.79 -7.72
CA GLU A 52 -9.18 0.48 -7.19
C GLU A 52 -8.19 1.63 -7.36
N ASP A 53 -6.89 1.35 -7.17
CA ASP A 53 -5.81 2.32 -7.36
C ASP A 53 -5.63 2.65 -8.84
N TRP A 54 -5.58 1.64 -9.71
CA TRP A 54 -5.54 1.84 -11.16
C TRP A 54 -6.71 2.69 -11.67
N GLN A 55 -7.94 2.41 -11.22
CA GLN A 55 -9.10 3.21 -11.60
C GLN A 55 -9.03 4.65 -11.09
N ARG A 56 -8.33 4.88 -9.96
CA ARG A 56 -8.09 6.22 -9.44
C ARG A 56 -7.09 6.94 -10.33
N ASP A 57 -6.00 6.28 -10.72
CA ASP A 57 -4.98 6.85 -11.61
C ASP A 57 -5.59 7.26 -12.96
N VAL A 58 -6.37 6.37 -13.60
CA VAL A 58 -7.07 6.68 -14.87
C VAL A 58 -8.01 7.90 -14.73
N ARG A 59 -8.66 8.08 -13.57
CA ARG A 59 -9.50 9.26 -13.33
C ARG A 59 -8.67 10.53 -13.17
N PHE A 60 -7.48 10.44 -12.56
CA PHE A 60 -6.58 11.58 -12.45
C PHE A 60 -6.03 11.99 -13.81
N ASP A 61 -5.67 11.04 -14.67
CA ASP A 61 -5.25 11.35 -16.05
C ASP A 61 -6.32 12.17 -16.78
N TYR A 62 -7.59 11.76 -16.66
CA TYR A 62 -8.71 12.49 -17.26
C TYR A 62 -8.94 13.89 -16.65
N LEU A 63 -8.63 14.10 -15.36
CA LEU A 63 -8.73 15.41 -14.72
C LEU A 63 -7.55 16.33 -15.07
N CYS A 64 -6.35 15.78 -15.27
CA CYS A 64 -5.20 16.54 -15.76
C CYS A 64 -5.40 17.00 -17.21
N ASP A 65 -6.08 16.19 -18.03
CA ASP A 65 -6.45 16.55 -19.41
C ASP A 65 -7.65 17.52 -19.48
N GLN A 66 -8.37 17.71 -18.37
CA GLN A 66 -9.35 18.78 -18.23
C GLN A 66 -8.63 20.05 -17.82
N GLU A 67 -8.52 20.98 -18.76
CA GLU A 67 -8.06 22.34 -18.52
C GLU A 67 -8.84 22.92 -17.31
N LEU A 68 -8.16 23.09 -16.18
CA LEU A 68 -8.74 23.71 -14.99
C LEU A 68 -9.08 25.17 -15.35
N ILE A 69 -10.32 25.42 -15.76
CA ILE A 69 -10.83 26.79 -15.98
C ILE A 69 -10.97 27.46 -14.61
N ILE A 70 -9.88 28.07 -14.14
CA ILE A 70 -9.91 29.01 -13.02
C ILE A 70 -10.45 30.32 -13.60
N ASN A 71 -11.72 30.64 -13.31
CA ASN A 71 -12.24 31.97 -13.61
C ASN A 71 -11.53 32.99 -12.70
N LEU A 72 -10.48 33.61 -13.23
CA LEU A 72 -9.66 34.62 -12.57
C LEU A 72 -10.32 36.01 -12.55
N GLU A 73 -11.65 36.09 -12.58
CA GLU A 73 -12.35 37.37 -12.74
C GLU A 73 -12.19 38.32 -11.52
N ASP A 74 -11.39 37.95 -10.51
CA ASP A 74 -10.96 38.82 -9.40
C ASP A 74 -9.49 38.62 -8.94
N CYS A 75 -8.52 38.36 -9.83
CA CYS A 75 -7.10 38.37 -9.43
C CYS A 75 -6.22 39.24 -10.34
N SER A 76 -5.86 40.41 -9.81
CA SER A 76 -4.89 41.34 -10.36
C SER A 76 -3.50 40.68 -10.52
N SER A 77 -2.98 40.76 -11.75
CA SER A 77 -1.61 40.50 -12.24
C SER A 77 -0.49 40.36 -11.21
N ASP A 78 0.36 39.32 -11.35
CA ASP A 78 1.79 39.50 -11.62
C ASP A 78 2.48 38.19 -12.10
N SER A 79 2.95 38.25 -13.36
CA SER A 79 3.87 37.40 -14.14
C SER A 79 4.17 35.94 -13.74
N ASP A 80 3.70 35.04 -14.60
CA ASP A 80 4.07 33.62 -14.66
C ASP A 80 5.50 33.41 -15.22
N SER A 81 6.33 32.72 -14.45
CA SER A 81 7.47 31.95 -14.96
C SER A 81 7.49 30.65 -14.18
N ASP A 82 6.69 29.69 -14.63
CA ASP A 82 6.76 28.33 -14.13
C ASP A 82 7.32 27.47 -15.26
N ASP A 83 8.56 27.03 -15.02
CA ASP A 83 9.34 26.11 -15.83
C ASP A 83 8.51 24.87 -16.24
N ASP A 84 8.52 24.59 -17.54
CA ASP A 84 8.12 23.30 -18.12
C ASP A 84 9.03 22.20 -17.55
N ASP A 85 8.64 21.63 -16.42
CA ASP A 85 9.31 20.48 -15.83
C ASP A 85 8.25 19.43 -15.47
N CYS A 86 7.67 18.85 -16.52
CA CYS A 86 6.90 17.60 -16.47
C CYS A 86 7.85 16.45 -16.11
N TYR A 87 8.29 16.41 -14.85
CA TYR A 87 9.08 15.29 -14.32
C TYR A 87 8.25 14.01 -14.36
N LEU A 88 8.50 13.24 -15.42
CA LEU A 88 8.42 11.79 -15.54
C LEU A 88 7.94 11.10 -14.25
N HIS A 89 6.63 10.87 -14.13
CA HIS A 89 6.07 10.19 -12.96
C HIS A 89 6.59 8.73 -12.93
N PRO A 90 7.40 8.31 -11.95
CA PRO A 90 7.92 6.96 -11.86
C PRO A 90 6.88 6.06 -11.17
N CYS A 91 5.68 5.94 -11.71
CA CYS A 91 4.57 5.22 -11.05
C CYS A 91 4.64 3.69 -11.19
N VAL A 92 5.52 3.14 -12.03
CA VAL A 92 5.64 1.68 -12.17
C VAL A 92 6.62 1.02 -11.18
N ASN A 93 7.52 1.79 -10.54
CA ASN A 93 8.63 1.23 -9.74
C ASN A 93 8.50 1.38 -8.21
N LYS A 94 7.52 2.11 -7.68
CA LYS A 94 7.37 2.27 -6.23
C LYS A 94 6.71 1.08 -5.53
N PHE A 95 5.86 0.32 -6.22
CA PHE A 95 5.10 -0.77 -5.59
C PHE A 95 5.90 -2.07 -5.42
N ILE A 96 6.88 -2.35 -6.29
CA ILE A 96 7.76 -3.51 -6.14
C ILE A 96 8.72 -3.33 -4.94
N ILE A 97 9.17 -2.10 -4.67
CA ILE A 97 10.07 -1.81 -3.55
C ILE A 97 9.36 -2.01 -2.19
N ALA A 98 8.06 -1.70 -2.09
CA ALA A 98 7.31 -1.89 -0.85
C ALA A 98 7.10 -3.36 -0.45
N ILE A 99 7.18 -4.30 -1.40
CA ILE A 99 7.04 -5.73 -1.12
C ILE A 99 8.38 -6.35 -0.68
N PHE A 100 9.53 -5.78 -1.07
CA PHE A 100 10.86 -6.31 -0.74
C PHE A 100 11.49 -5.78 0.56
N PHE A 101 10.97 -4.69 1.16
CA PHE A 101 11.59 -4.06 2.35
C PHE A 101 11.13 -4.60 3.71
N ILE A 102 10.60 -5.82 3.78
CA ILE A 102 10.34 -6.51 5.07
C ILE A 102 11.27 -7.73 5.17
N SER A 103 12.56 -7.47 5.27
CA SER A 103 13.51 -8.44 5.84
C SER A 103 14.38 -7.70 6.85
N PRO A 104 14.18 -7.92 8.16
CA PRO A 104 15.16 -7.46 9.13
C PRO A 104 16.40 -8.36 9.03
N LYS A 105 17.57 -7.74 8.86
CA LYS A 105 18.82 -8.31 9.39
C LYS A 105 18.86 -8.07 10.89
#